data_AF-A0AAV5ZZ41-F1
#
_entry.id   AF-A0AAV5ZZ41-F1
#
_cell.length_a   1.000
_cell.length_b   1.000
_cell.length_c   1.000
_cell.angle_alpha   90.00
_cell.angle_beta   90.00
_cell.angle_gamma   90.00
#
_symmetry.space_group_name_H-M   'P 1'
#
loop_
_entity.id
_entity.type
_entity.pdbx_description
1 polymer ?
#
loop_
_entity_poly.entity_id
_entity_poly.type
_entity_poly.pdbx_seq_one_letter_code
_entity_poly.pdbx_strand_id
1 'polypeptide(L)'
;MTARQRLLRSAALALLAIPLGACSRSVTVSSARMCSAAGGTYVANVCSQGTRRTTAVQMCQAHGGVYDPVADMCEIPRSSR
;
A
#
# COMPACT_ATOMS: atom_id res chain seq x y z
N MET A 1 -51.68 -3.48 -20.52
CA MET A 1 -50.24 -3.73 -20.23
C MET A 1 -50.13 -4.36 -18.85
N THR A 2 -49.90 -5.67 -18.83
CA THR A 2 -50.00 -6.55 -17.67
C THR A 2 -48.79 -6.40 -16.74
N ALA A 3 -49.04 -6.46 -15.42
CA ALA A 3 -48.08 -6.22 -14.33
C ALA A 3 -46.73 -6.94 -14.44
N ARG A 4 -46.67 -8.05 -15.19
CA ARG A 4 -45.45 -8.80 -15.51
C ARG A 4 -44.37 -7.98 -16.22
N GLN A 5 -44.75 -6.97 -17.02
CA GLN A 5 -43.79 -6.09 -17.70
C GLN A 5 -43.15 -5.03 -16.79
N ARG A 6 -43.75 -4.75 -15.63
CA ARG A 6 -43.20 -3.77 -14.67
C ARG A 6 -42.11 -4.39 -13.79
N LEU A 7 -42.25 -5.68 -13.46
CA LEU A 7 -41.28 -6.40 -12.62
C LEU A 7 -39.93 -6.64 -13.31
N LEU A 8 -39.92 -6.78 -14.64
CA LEU A 8 -38.69 -6.96 -15.42
C LEU A 8 -37.91 -5.64 -15.62
N ARG A 9 -38.55 -4.48 -15.48
CA ARG A 9 -37.88 -3.17 -15.59
C ARG A 9 -37.21 -2.74 -14.28
N SER A 10 -37.68 -3.23 -13.14
CA SER A 10 -37.10 -2.92 -11.83
C SER A 10 -35.87 -3.76 -11.48
N ALA A 11 -35.55 -4.81 -12.25
CA ALA A 11 -34.35 -5.62 -12.03
C ALA A 11 -33.07 -5.03 -12.66
N ALA A 12 -33.20 -4.04 -13.56
CA ALA A 12 -32.06 -3.48 -14.30
C ALA A 12 -31.31 -2.35 -13.58
N LEU A 13 -31.85 -1.81 -12.48
CA LEU A 13 -31.24 -0.66 -11.77
C LEU A 13 -30.43 -1.01 -10.50
N ALA A 14 -30.32 -2.29 -10.14
CA ALA A 14 -29.64 -2.69 -8.90
C ALA A 14 -28.13 -3.02 -9.06
N LEU A 15 -27.54 -2.79 -10.24
CA LEU A 15 -26.16 -3.20 -10.56
C LEU A 15 -25.08 -2.11 -10.34
N LEU A 16 -25.42 -0.97 -9.74
CA LEU A 16 -24.47 0.15 -9.53
C LEU A 16 -23.94 0.29 -8.10
N ALA A 17 -24.09 -0.71 -7.24
CA ALA A 17 -23.39 -0.75 -5.96
C ALA A 17 -21.94 -1.24 -6.17
N ILE A 18 -21.13 -0.42 -6.84
CA ILE A 18 -19.67 -0.59 -6.87
C ILE A 18 -19.20 -0.32 -5.42
N PRO A 19 -18.59 -1.28 -4.72
CA PRO A 19 -18.02 -0.99 -3.41
C PRO A 19 -16.87 0.00 -3.63
N LEU A 20 -17.05 1.26 -3.23
CA LEU A 20 -16.02 2.30 -3.20
C LEU A 20 -14.87 1.97 -2.20
N GLY A 21 -14.75 0.73 -1.75
CA GLY A 21 -13.90 0.29 -0.64
C GLY A 21 -12.48 -0.15 -1.00
N ALA A 22 -11.93 0.23 -2.16
CA ALA A 22 -10.62 -0.29 -2.61
C ALA A 22 -9.52 0.76 -2.83
N CYS A 23 -9.69 2.01 -2.37
CA CYS A 23 -8.69 3.07 -2.62
C CYS A 23 -7.60 3.22 -1.53
N SER A 24 -7.73 2.56 -0.38
CA SER A 24 -6.67 2.58 0.65
C SER A 24 -5.72 1.39 0.49
N ARG A 25 -5.07 1.28 -0.66
CA ARG A 25 -4.25 0.11 -1.01
C ARG A 25 -2.79 0.36 -0.65
N SER A 26 -2.39 0.21 0.61
CA SER A 26 -0.98 0.31 1.01
C SER A 26 -0.13 -0.79 0.38
N VAL A 27 1.18 -0.58 0.35
CA VAL A 27 2.19 -1.55 -0.07
C VAL A 27 3.13 -1.78 1.09
N THR A 28 3.25 -3.03 1.51
CA THR A 28 4.25 -3.44 2.50
C THR A 28 5.52 -3.86 1.78
N VAL A 29 6.66 -3.32 2.20
CA VAL A 29 7.98 -3.63 1.66
C VAL A 29 8.97 -3.80 2.79
N SER A 30 9.88 -4.78 2.70
CA SER A 30 10.92 -4.94 3.71
C SER A 30 11.99 -3.85 3.59
N SER A 31 12.48 -3.39 4.73
CA SER A 31 13.54 -2.37 4.79
C SER A 31 14.84 -2.84 4.15
N ALA A 32 15.17 -4.11 4.33
CA ALA A 32 16.29 -4.75 3.63
C ALA A 32 16.16 -4.63 2.11
N ARG A 33 14.97 -4.89 1.56
CA ARG A 33 14.74 -4.79 0.11
C ARG A 33 14.81 -3.35 -0.39
N MET A 34 14.28 -2.39 0.37
CA MET A 34 14.43 -0.96 0.05
C MET A 34 15.91 -0.56 0.01
N CYS A 35 16.70 -1.01 0.99
CA CYS A 35 18.13 -0.72 1.06
C CYS A 35 18.90 -1.34 -0.11
N SER A 36 18.68 -2.62 -0.41
CA SER A 36 19.33 -3.31 -1.51
C SER A 36 18.95 -2.71 -2.87
N ALA A 37 17.70 -2.27 -3.05
CA ALA A 37 17.25 -1.59 -4.25
C ALA A 37 17.94 -0.23 -4.45
N ALA A 38 18.33 0.43 -3.36
CA ALA A 38 19.15 1.64 -3.39
C ALA A 38 20.66 1.34 -3.57
N GLY A 39 21.07 0.08 -3.68
CA GLY A 39 22.49 -0.31 -3.77
C GLY A 39 23.25 -0.25 -2.44
N GLY A 40 22.54 -0.29 -1.31
CA GLY A 40 23.12 -0.32 0.03
C GLY A 40 23.26 -1.73 0.61
N THR A 41 23.97 -1.83 1.73
CA THR A 41 24.05 -3.04 2.57
C THR A 41 23.23 -2.83 3.83
N TYR A 42 22.38 -3.80 4.16
CA TYR A 42 21.46 -3.71 5.28
C TYR A 42 21.88 -4.60 6.46
N VAL A 43 22.09 -4.00 7.63
CA VAL A 43 22.50 -4.69 8.86
C VAL A 43 21.83 -4.04 10.06
N ALA A 44 21.27 -4.85 10.98
CA ALA A 44 20.71 -4.39 12.25
C ALA A 44 19.78 -3.17 12.12
N ASN A 45 18.83 -3.23 11.19
CA ASN A 45 17.87 -2.17 10.90
C ASN A 45 18.47 -0.86 10.36
N VAL A 46 19.70 -0.92 9.82
CA VAL A 46 20.41 0.22 9.24
C VAL A 46 20.86 -0.12 7.83
N CYS A 47 20.51 0.76 6.89
CA CYS A 47 21.01 0.75 5.53
C CYS A 47 22.28 1.58 5.41
N SER A 48 23.36 0.98 4.92
CA SER A 48 24.62 1.64 4.62
C SER A 48 24.80 1.76 3.10
N GLN A 49 24.89 2.99 2.59
CA GLN A 49 25.13 3.30 1.19
C GLN A 49 26.36 4.21 1.10
N GLY A 50 27.53 3.63 0.79
CA GLY A 50 28.81 4.33 0.89
C GLY A 50 29.07 4.80 2.32
N THR A 51 29.26 6.11 2.52
CA THR A 51 29.44 6.72 3.85
C THR A 51 28.12 7.06 4.55
N ARG A 52 26.99 7.01 3.83
CA ARG A 52 25.67 7.35 4.38
C ARG A 52 25.08 6.15 5.12
N ARG A 53 24.60 6.38 6.34
CA ARG A 53 23.83 5.41 7.11
C ARG A 53 22.43 5.97 7.37
N THR A 54 21.42 5.18 7.06
CA THR A 54 20.01 5.56 7.26
C THR A 54 19.30 4.41 7.96
N THR A 55 18.53 4.71 9.01
CA THR A 55 17.75 3.67 9.70
C THR A 55 16.54 3.24 8.87
N ALA A 56 16.04 2.04 9.12
CA ALA A 56 14.83 1.50 8.52
C ALA A 56 13.61 2.43 8.71
N VAL A 57 13.47 2.99 9.93
CA VAL A 57 12.48 4.04 10.26
C VAL A 57 12.60 5.23 9.32
N GLN A 58 13.80 5.82 9.21
CA GLN A 58 14.01 7.03 8.41
C GLN A 58 13.75 6.76 6.93
N MET A 59 14.17 5.60 6.42
CA MET A 59 13.86 5.20 5.05
C MET A 59 12.36 5.07 4.82
N CYS A 60 11.65 4.40 5.72
CA CYS A 60 10.22 4.19 5.58
C CYS A 60 9.44 5.51 5.63
N GLN A 61 9.78 6.37 6.58
CA GLN A 61 9.18 7.70 6.72
C GLN A 61 9.47 8.60 5.52
N ALA A 62 10.64 8.48 4.89
CA ALA A 62 10.97 9.20 3.65
C ALA A 62 10.05 8.82 2.47
N HIS A 63 9.42 7.65 2.52
CA HIS A 63 8.41 7.21 1.57
C HIS A 63 6.96 7.51 2.03
N GLY A 64 6.79 8.25 3.13
CA GLY A 64 5.48 8.52 3.73
C GLY A 64 4.83 7.30 4.39
N GLY A 65 5.63 6.26 4.67
CA GLY A 65 5.15 5.01 5.24
C GLY A 65 5.26 4.94 6.77
N VAL A 66 4.68 3.88 7.32
CA VAL A 66 4.76 3.51 8.74
C VAL A 66 5.67 2.29 8.88
N TYR A 67 6.66 2.39 9.76
CA TYR A 67 7.62 1.32 10.00
C TYR A 67 7.17 0.40 11.14
N ASP A 68 7.19 -0.90 10.89
CA ASP A 68 7.02 -1.95 11.90
C ASP A 68 8.40 -2.48 12.32
N PRO A 69 8.86 -2.19 13.56
CA PRO A 69 10.15 -2.63 14.06
C PRO A 69 10.21 -4.13 14.38
N VAL A 70 9.06 -4.79 14.54
CA VAL A 70 8.99 -6.22 14.84
C VAL A 70 9.13 -7.03 13.55
N ALA A 71 8.44 -6.61 12.49
CA ALA A 71 8.50 -7.27 11.19
C ALA A 71 9.64 -6.79 10.28
N ASP A 72 10.30 -5.68 10.63
CA ASP A 72 11.23 -4.94 9.76
C ASP A 72 10.62 -4.60 8.39
N MET A 73 9.38 -4.10 8.43
CA MET A 73 8.57 -3.80 7.27
C MET A 73 8.17 -2.34 7.26
N CYS A 74 8.06 -1.77 6.06
CA CYS A 74 7.51 -0.46 5.81
C CYS A 74 6.19 -0.58 5.08
N GLU A 75 5.13 -0.05 5.67
CA GLU A 75 3.82 0.08 5.03
C GLU A 75 3.70 1.47 4.40
N ILE A 76 3.70 1.53 3.08
CA ILE A 76 3.64 2.77 2.31
C ILE A 76 2.23 2.96 1.75
N PRO A 77 1.52 4.05 2.07
CA PRO A 77 0.21 4.32 1.47
C PRO A 77 0.35 4.63 -0.03
N ARG A 78 -0.49 4.03 -0.88
CA ARG A 78 -0.45 4.28 -2.33
C ARG A 78 -0.84 5.71 -2.74
N SER A 79 -1.45 6.50 -1.86
CA SER A 79 -1.82 7.89 -2.13
C SER A 79 -0.63 8.85 -2.19
N SER A 80 0.59 8.38 -1.89
CA SER A 80 1.82 9.19 -1.90
C SER A 80 2.60 9.10 -3.22
N ARG A 81 1.97 8.64 -4.32
CA ARG A 81 2.60 8.52 -5.64
C ARG A 81 2.05 9.53 -6.63
#